data_AF-A0A7N4NYD3-F1
#
_entry.id   AF-A0A7N4NYD3-F1
#
_cell.length_a   1.000
_cell.length_b   1.000
_cell.length_c   1.000
_cell.angle_alpha   90.00
_cell.angle_beta   90.00
_cell.angle_gamma   90.00
#
_symmetry.space_group_name_H-M   'P 1'
#
loop_
_entity.id
_entity.type
_entity.pdbx_description
1 polymer ?
#
loop_
_entity_poly.entity_id
_entity_poly.type
_entity_poly.pdbx_seq_one_letter_code
_entity_poly.pdbx_strand_id
1 'polypeptide(L)'
;MFFWERRVEEGRQEVRTLVGDSETVPVQAPPQKMLGSQGTAAEMCSQYCISIADVKKACSEIKDLIHVTPILTSSILDQLAGRKLFFKCELFQKTGSFKIRGAFNAIRSLTSNTSGDRKKPKAVVTHSSGNHGQALSYAARLEGIPAYIVVPRTAPSCKKSAIRGYGATLVDCEPSDESRKMVAARIVKQTEGIMVHPNQCPAVMAGQGTIALEVLEQVPKVDALVVPVGGGGMISGIAVTIKALRPEVKVYAAEPCNADDCFQSKLKGELTPNPSPPDTIADGVKSSIGPYSWPIIRDLVDEVFTVTEDEIKVKKPQKFGGGGVHEGKNAQLGRGPQGTLGPSQGPRCPVHKAWTLQGGDAPTELSC
;
A
#
# COMPACT_ATOMS: atom_id res chain seq x y z
N MET A 1 -5.74 1.44 -5.95
CA MET A 1 -4.58 0.80 -6.59
C MET A 1 -4.75 0.99 -8.08
N PHE A 2 -3.74 1.49 -8.78
CA PHE A 2 -3.76 1.71 -10.23
C PHE A 2 -2.87 0.67 -10.92
N PHE A 3 -3.20 0.28 -12.15
CA PHE A 3 -2.37 -0.63 -12.95
C PHE A 3 -2.24 -0.12 -14.39
N TRP A 4 -1.18 -0.52 -15.11
CA TRP A 4 -0.94 -0.13 -16.50
C TRP A 4 -0.45 -1.28 -17.39
N GLU A 5 -0.73 -1.22 -18.72
CA GLU A 5 -0.15 -2.00 -19.83
C GLU A 5 0.57 -1.10 -20.90
N ARG A 6 1.90 -1.23 -21.12
CA ARG A 6 2.70 -0.46 -22.10
C ARG A 6 2.90 -1.24 -23.40
N ARG A 7 2.69 -0.58 -24.55
CA ARG A 7 3.17 -1.04 -25.86
C ARG A 7 4.67 -0.79 -25.99
N VAL A 8 5.46 -1.82 -26.28
CA VAL A 8 6.88 -1.70 -26.64
C VAL A 8 6.97 -1.44 -28.14
N GLU A 9 7.53 -0.30 -28.54
CA GLU A 9 8.10 -0.11 -29.88
C GLU A 9 9.62 -0.32 -29.77
N GLU A 10 10.15 -1.19 -30.62
CA GLU A 10 11.57 -1.56 -30.66
C GLU A 10 12.43 -0.40 -31.15
N GLY A 11 13.46 -0.04 -30.38
CA GLY A 11 14.47 0.94 -30.77
C GLY A 11 15.77 0.73 -30.01
N ARG A 12 16.75 0.15 -30.69
CA ARG A 12 18.13 -0.10 -30.23
C ARG A 12 18.81 1.17 -29.70
N GLN A 13 19.58 1.02 -28.63
CA GLN A 13 20.84 1.76 -28.46
C GLN A 13 21.84 0.91 -27.67
N GLU A 14 22.93 0.54 -28.33
CA GLU A 14 24.14 -0.02 -27.74
C GLU A 14 24.90 1.09 -27.00
N VAL A 15 25.42 0.79 -25.80
CA VAL A 15 26.43 1.60 -25.14
C VAL A 15 27.67 0.73 -24.93
N ARG A 16 28.73 1.04 -25.67
CA ARG A 16 30.09 0.50 -25.47
C ARG A 16 30.74 1.21 -24.29
N THR A 17 31.31 0.46 -23.35
CA THR A 17 32.19 0.99 -22.31
C THR A 17 33.65 0.68 -22.69
N LEU A 18 34.48 1.70 -22.69
CA LEU A 18 35.93 1.61 -22.88
C LEU A 18 36.56 1.14 -21.56
N VAL A 19 37.37 0.09 -21.62
CA VAL A 19 38.22 -0.40 -20.53
C VAL A 19 39.54 0.36 -20.58
N GLY A 20 39.96 0.92 -19.44
CA GLY A 20 41.30 1.46 -19.23
C GLY A 20 41.87 0.89 -17.93
N ASP A 21 43.03 0.25 -18.04
CA ASP A 21 43.80 -0.36 -16.97
C ASP A 21 44.40 0.70 -16.03
N SER A 22 44.40 0.43 -14.71
CA SER A 22 45.64 0.41 -13.91
C SER A 22 45.43 0.07 -12.42
N GLU A 23 46.35 -0.78 -11.97
CA GLU A 23 46.98 -0.87 -10.64
C GLU A 23 46.25 -1.46 -9.41
N THR A 24 46.84 -2.58 -8.99
CA THR A 24 46.60 -3.38 -7.79
C THR A 24 47.30 -2.81 -6.56
N VAL A 25 46.61 -2.80 -5.41
CA VAL A 25 47.21 -2.62 -4.07
C VAL A 25 46.73 -3.76 -3.16
N PRO A 26 47.61 -4.47 -2.43
CA PRO A 26 47.24 -5.65 -1.65
C PRO A 26 46.72 -5.26 -0.26
N VAL A 27 45.57 -5.80 0.14
CA VAL A 27 45.06 -5.72 1.51
C VAL A 27 44.98 -7.12 2.12
N GLN A 28 45.60 -7.26 3.29
CA GLN A 28 45.76 -8.48 4.07
C GLN A 28 44.41 -9.10 4.49
N ALA A 29 44.34 -10.43 4.42
CA ALA A 29 43.21 -11.24 4.86
C ALA A 29 43.17 -11.38 6.40
N PRO A 30 41.99 -11.25 7.05
CA PRO A 30 41.81 -11.65 8.43
C PRO A 30 41.51 -13.17 8.56
N PRO A 31 41.71 -13.76 9.76
CA PRO A 31 41.98 -15.19 9.91
C PRO A 31 40.74 -16.10 9.82
N GLN A 32 40.98 -17.30 9.28
CA GLN A 32 40.06 -18.45 9.24
C GLN A 32 39.62 -18.88 10.65
N LYS A 33 38.31 -18.93 10.88
CA LYS A 33 37.72 -19.71 11.97
C LYS A 33 37.10 -21.00 11.42
N MET A 34 37.49 -22.08 12.09
CA MET A 34 37.19 -23.49 11.80
C MET A 34 35.69 -23.81 11.80
N LEU A 35 35.31 -24.70 10.88
CA LEU A 35 34.00 -25.33 10.72
C LEU A 35 33.52 -26.05 12.00
N GLY A 36 32.23 -25.91 12.30
CA GLY A 36 31.49 -26.75 13.24
C GLY A 36 30.04 -26.96 12.79
N SER A 37 29.73 -28.22 12.45
CA SER A 37 28.43 -28.89 12.32
C SER A 37 27.31 -28.32 11.43
N GLN A 38 26.91 -29.17 10.48
CA GLN A 38 25.82 -29.04 9.52
C GLN A 38 24.46 -28.72 10.17
N GLY A 39 23.91 -27.54 9.88
CA GLY A 39 22.49 -27.24 10.03
C GLY A 39 21.73 -27.66 8.76
N THR A 40 20.57 -28.28 8.94
CA THR A 40 19.70 -28.77 7.86
C THR A 40 19.27 -27.65 6.89
N ALA A 41 19.02 -27.99 5.62
CA ALA A 41 18.58 -27.09 4.55
C ALA A 41 17.25 -26.32 4.81
N ALA A 42 16.67 -26.41 6.01
CA ALA A 42 15.51 -25.65 6.47
C ALA A 42 15.87 -24.29 7.11
N GLU A 43 17.16 -23.99 7.33
CA GLU A 43 17.66 -22.70 7.84
C GLU A 43 18.26 -21.82 6.74
N MET A 44 17.75 -21.89 5.52
CA MET A 44 18.00 -20.81 4.55
C MET A 44 17.16 -19.60 4.96
N CYS A 45 17.78 -18.66 5.70
CA CYS A 45 17.18 -17.40 6.11
C CYS A 45 16.48 -16.72 4.93
N SER A 46 15.15 -16.63 5.01
CA SER A 46 14.35 -15.75 4.15
C SER A 46 14.94 -14.34 4.22
N GLN A 47 15.34 -13.78 3.07
CA GLN A 47 15.89 -12.42 2.95
C GLN A 47 14.98 -11.34 3.57
N TYR A 48 13.69 -11.63 3.70
CA TYR A 48 12.67 -10.73 4.25
C TYR A 48 11.83 -11.41 5.33
N CYS A 49 11.03 -10.61 6.05
CA CYS A 49 10.13 -11.13 7.09
C CYS A 49 8.92 -11.91 6.54
N ILE A 50 8.68 -11.87 5.23
CA ILE A 50 7.61 -12.61 4.53
C ILE A 50 8.11 -13.12 3.17
N SER A 51 7.53 -14.22 2.71
CA SER A 51 7.78 -14.86 1.42
C SER A 51 6.47 -15.06 0.63
N ILE A 52 6.59 -15.47 -0.64
CA ILE A 52 5.42 -15.88 -1.45
C ILE A 52 4.70 -17.11 -0.84
N ALA A 53 5.41 -17.99 -0.13
CA ALA A 53 4.78 -19.12 0.55
C ALA A 53 3.83 -18.65 1.64
N ASP A 54 4.22 -17.63 2.41
CA ASP A 54 3.36 -17.02 3.44
C ASP A 54 2.12 -16.36 2.83
N VAL A 55 2.27 -15.68 1.69
CA VAL A 55 1.14 -15.06 0.99
C VAL A 55 0.18 -16.12 0.42
N LYS A 56 0.70 -17.21 -0.16
CA LYS A 56 -0.14 -18.32 -0.66
C LYS A 56 -0.88 -19.01 0.49
N LYS A 57 -0.20 -19.25 1.62
CA LYS A 57 -0.83 -19.76 2.85
C LYS A 57 -1.94 -18.82 3.31
N ALA A 58 -1.66 -17.52 3.39
CA ALA A 58 -2.65 -16.51 3.76
C ALA A 58 -3.87 -16.56 2.84
N CYS A 59 -3.65 -16.62 1.52
CA CYS A 59 -4.72 -16.73 0.53
C CYS A 59 -5.63 -17.92 0.81
N SER A 60 -5.06 -19.12 1.04
CA SER A 60 -5.85 -20.32 1.35
C SER A 60 -6.63 -20.20 2.66
N GLU A 61 -6.08 -19.56 3.68
CA GLU A 61 -6.69 -19.50 5.02
C GLU A 61 -7.82 -18.46 5.13
N ILE A 62 -7.77 -17.41 4.30
CA ILE A 62 -8.73 -16.30 4.37
C ILE A 62 -9.75 -16.30 3.22
N LYS A 63 -9.58 -17.15 2.20
CA LYS A 63 -10.38 -17.13 0.95
C LYS A 63 -11.89 -17.03 1.19
N ASP A 64 -12.43 -17.80 2.11
CA ASP A 64 -13.88 -17.85 2.40
C ASP A 64 -14.35 -16.76 3.38
N LEU A 65 -13.41 -15.97 3.92
CA LEU A 65 -13.66 -14.95 4.93
C LEU A 65 -13.67 -13.53 4.34
N ILE A 66 -13.13 -13.36 3.13
CA ILE A 66 -13.01 -12.06 2.45
C ILE A 66 -13.70 -12.07 1.08
N HIS A 67 -13.90 -10.90 0.48
CA HIS A 67 -14.35 -10.80 -0.90
C HIS A 67 -13.16 -10.89 -1.86
N VAL A 68 -13.34 -11.57 -2.99
CA VAL A 68 -12.52 -11.31 -4.18
C VAL A 68 -13.04 -10.02 -4.80
N THR A 69 -12.31 -8.91 -4.61
CA THR A 69 -12.80 -7.59 -5.00
C THR A 69 -12.73 -7.39 -6.52
N PRO A 70 -13.63 -6.58 -7.12
CA PRO A 70 -13.65 -6.40 -8.56
C PRO A 70 -12.46 -5.55 -9.04
N ILE A 71 -12.19 -5.71 -10.34
CA ILE A 71 -11.40 -4.77 -11.12
C ILE A 71 -12.39 -3.89 -11.89
N LEU A 72 -12.32 -2.57 -11.69
CA LEU A 72 -13.04 -1.60 -12.53
C LEU A 72 -12.09 -1.00 -13.56
N THR A 73 -12.65 -0.44 -14.63
CA THR A 73 -11.93 0.27 -15.70
C THR A 73 -12.70 1.53 -16.09
N SER A 74 -12.07 2.45 -16.82
CA SER A 74 -12.73 3.65 -17.34
C SER A 74 -12.07 4.10 -18.63
N SER A 75 -12.83 4.06 -19.74
CA SER A 75 -12.32 4.48 -21.06
C SER A 75 -11.87 5.94 -21.09
N ILE A 76 -12.54 6.81 -20.32
CA ILE A 76 -12.17 8.23 -20.20
C ILE A 76 -10.80 8.36 -19.54
N LEU A 77 -10.59 7.66 -18.41
CA LEU A 77 -9.31 7.70 -17.70
C LEU A 77 -8.21 7.03 -18.53
N ASP A 78 -8.55 5.98 -19.29
CA ASP A 78 -7.62 5.33 -20.18
C ASP A 78 -7.09 6.29 -21.25
N GLN A 79 -7.99 7.04 -21.87
CA GLN A 79 -7.64 8.02 -22.89
C GLN A 79 -6.80 9.16 -22.31
N LEU A 80 -7.16 9.67 -21.12
CA LEU A 80 -6.42 10.72 -20.43
C LEU A 80 -5.00 10.29 -20.04
N ALA A 81 -4.83 9.03 -19.61
CA ALA A 81 -3.54 8.50 -19.22
C ALA A 81 -2.72 7.95 -20.41
N GLY A 82 -3.33 7.89 -21.60
CA GLY A 82 -2.75 7.30 -22.82
C GLY A 82 -2.53 5.79 -22.68
N ARG A 83 -3.35 5.12 -21.85
CA ARG A 83 -3.11 3.75 -21.41
C ARG A 83 -4.29 3.09 -20.72
N LYS A 84 -4.35 1.76 -20.69
CA LYS A 84 -5.35 1.04 -19.90
C LYS A 84 -5.07 1.14 -18.39
N LEU A 85 -6.09 1.54 -17.64
CA LEU A 85 -6.10 1.62 -16.21
C LEU A 85 -7.09 0.61 -15.62
N PHE A 86 -6.58 -0.17 -14.69
CA PHE A 86 -7.39 -1.09 -13.88
C PHE A 86 -7.43 -0.57 -12.45
N PHE A 87 -8.56 -0.78 -11.76
CA PHE A 87 -8.77 -0.35 -10.39
C PHE A 87 -9.13 -1.55 -9.52
N LYS A 88 -8.20 -2.01 -8.69
CA LYS A 88 -8.46 -3.06 -7.69
C LYS A 88 -9.20 -2.45 -6.51
N CYS A 89 -10.51 -2.71 -6.44
CA CYS A 89 -11.45 -1.98 -5.60
C CYS A 89 -11.54 -2.54 -4.18
N GLU A 90 -10.44 -2.43 -3.42
CA GLU A 90 -10.41 -2.81 -2.00
C GLU A 90 -11.33 -1.96 -1.11
N LEU A 91 -11.93 -0.89 -1.63
CA LEU A 91 -13.00 -0.14 -0.96
C LEU A 91 -14.31 -0.96 -0.83
N PHE A 92 -14.50 -2.00 -1.66
CA PHE A 92 -15.63 -2.94 -1.57
C PHE A 92 -15.31 -4.20 -0.76
N GLN A 93 -14.13 -4.23 -0.14
CA GLN A 93 -13.79 -5.29 0.80
C GLN A 93 -14.60 -5.13 2.09
N LYS A 94 -14.78 -6.21 2.84
CA LYS A 94 -15.36 -6.15 4.19
C LYS A 94 -14.63 -5.09 5.03
N THR A 95 -15.35 -4.36 5.86
CA THR A 95 -14.85 -3.21 6.64
C THR A 95 -14.40 -1.99 5.81
N GLY A 96 -14.70 -1.97 4.51
CA GLY A 96 -14.44 -0.82 3.62
C GLY A 96 -12.99 -0.64 3.20
N SER A 97 -12.10 -1.62 3.46
CA SER A 97 -10.70 -1.53 3.07
C SER A 97 -10.00 -2.89 3.00
N PHE A 98 -8.80 -2.91 2.42
CA PHE A 98 -7.95 -4.09 2.33
C PHE A 98 -7.51 -4.68 3.68
N LYS A 99 -7.60 -3.91 4.78
CA LYS A 99 -7.00 -4.27 6.07
C LYS A 99 -7.53 -5.59 6.63
N ILE A 100 -8.75 -5.98 6.26
CA ILE A 100 -9.36 -7.23 6.73
C ILE A 100 -8.57 -8.47 6.30
N ARG A 101 -7.86 -8.43 5.16
CA ARG A 101 -7.08 -9.57 4.66
C ARG A 101 -5.96 -9.93 5.64
N GLY A 102 -5.13 -8.96 5.99
CA GLY A 102 -4.08 -9.13 6.98
C GLY A 102 -4.59 -9.31 8.41
N ALA A 103 -5.73 -8.71 8.79
CA ALA A 103 -6.31 -8.93 10.11
C ALA A 103 -6.75 -10.40 10.30
N PHE A 104 -7.47 -10.99 9.35
CA PHE A 104 -7.82 -12.41 9.40
C PHE A 104 -6.58 -13.30 9.37
N ASN A 105 -5.63 -13.03 8.47
CA ASN A 105 -4.44 -13.85 8.37
C ASN A 105 -3.63 -13.84 9.68
N ALA A 106 -3.50 -12.69 10.33
CA ALA A 106 -2.85 -12.58 11.63
C ALA A 106 -3.56 -13.40 12.70
N ILE A 107 -4.89 -13.31 12.81
CA ILE A 107 -5.65 -14.08 13.79
C ILE A 107 -5.56 -15.59 13.53
N ARG A 108 -5.67 -16.02 12.27
CA ARG A 108 -5.53 -17.43 11.87
C ARG A 108 -4.15 -17.97 12.21
N SER A 109 -3.10 -17.21 11.89
CA SER A 109 -1.71 -17.55 12.22
C SER A 109 -1.50 -17.73 13.73
N LEU A 110 -2.12 -16.89 14.57
CA LEU A 110 -2.04 -17.01 16.04
C LEU A 110 -2.77 -18.23 16.60
N THR A 111 -3.78 -18.73 15.88
CA THR A 111 -4.61 -19.86 16.32
C THR A 111 -4.05 -21.22 15.84
N SER A 112 -3.10 -21.20 14.91
CA SER A 112 -2.57 -22.41 14.23
C SER A 112 -1.33 -23.06 14.85
N ASN A 113 -0.85 -22.65 16.04
CA ASN A 113 0.45 -23.10 16.55
C ASN A 113 0.51 -24.58 17.02
N THR A 114 1.37 -25.33 16.30
CA THR A 114 2.26 -26.49 16.57
C THR A 114 1.82 -27.70 17.42
N SER A 115 0.73 -27.69 18.20
CA SER A 115 0.41 -28.83 19.10
C SER A 115 -0.90 -29.55 18.79
N GLY A 116 -1.52 -29.33 17.62
CA GLY A 116 -2.80 -29.95 17.25
C GLY A 116 -4.02 -29.33 17.97
N ASP A 117 -3.82 -28.74 19.14
CA ASP A 117 -4.81 -27.92 19.83
C ASP A 117 -4.79 -26.48 19.31
N ARG A 118 -5.87 -26.06 18.65
CA ARG A 118 -6.10 -24.65 18.25
C ARG A 118 -6.29 -23.78 19.50
N LYS A 119 -5.20 -23.35 20.12
CA LYS A 119 -5.28 -22.45 21.27
C LYS A 119 -5.47 -21.01 20.77
N LYS A 120 -6.71 -20.53 20.84
CA LYS A 120 -7.02 -19.12 20.55
C LYS A 120 -6.25 -18.20 21.52
N PRO A 121 -5.76 -17.04 21.05
CA PRO A 121 -5.21 -16.05 21.95
C PRO A 121 -6.27 -15.55 22.94
N LYS A 122 -5.86 -15.21 24.17
CA LYS A 122 -6.78 -14.67 25.20
C LYS A 122 -7.43 -13.36 24.76
N ALA A 123 -6.68 -12.54 24.03
CA ALA A 123 -7.16 -11.33 23.38
C ALA A 123 -6.23 -10.93 22.23
N VAL A 124 -6.70 -10.04 21.36
CA VAL A 124 -5.86 -9.30 20.41
C VAL A 124 -5.89 -7.81 20.72
N VAL A 125 -4.76 -7.15 20.54
CA VAL A 125 -4.59 -5.72 20.85
C VAL A 125 -4.01 -5.00 19.63
N THR A 126 -4.46 -3.79 19.35
CA THR A 126 -3.79 -2.90 18.38
C THR A 126 -3.95 -1.44 18.77
N HIS A 127 -3.15 -0.55 18.16
CA HIS A 127 -3.29 0.90 18.28
C HIS A 127 -3.65 1.52 16.93
N SER A 128 -4.94 1.47 16.57
CA SER A 128 -5.41 2.06 15.32
C SER A 128 -6.85 2.52 15.46
N SER A 129 -7.06 3.83 15.33
CA SER A 129 -8.39 4.42 15.25
C SER A 129 -9.00 4.37 13.84
N GLY A 130 -8.34 3.73 12.87
CA GLY A 130 -8.76 3.71 11.47
C GLY A 130 -9.09 2.30 10.96
N ASN A 131 -8.86 2.10 9.66
CA ASN A 131 -9.19 0.88 8.92
C ASN A 131 -8.68 -0.41 9.58
N HIS A 132 -7.48 -0.39 10.18
CA HIS A 132 -6.94 -1.59 10.85
C HIS A 132 -7.67 -1.93 12.14
N GLY A 133 -8.06 -0.92 12.93
CA GLY A 133 -8.86 -1.12 14.14
C GLY A 133 -10.20 -1.79 13.82
N GLN A 134 -10.89 -1.30 12.78
CA GLN A 134 -12.14 -1.89 12.31
C GLN A 134 -11.95 -3.33 11.81
N ALA A 135 -10.96 -3.55 10.94
CA ALA A 135 -10.63 -4.86 10.40
C ALA A 135 -10.30 -5.89 11.48
N LEU A 136 -9.45 -5.53 12.45
CA LEU A 136 -9.09 -6.42 13.54
C LEU A 136 -10.28 -6.72 14.46
N SER A 137 -11.11 -5.71 14.74
CA SER A 137 -12.33 -5.88 15.54
C SER A 137 -13.29 -6.87 14.88
N TYR A 138 -13.56 -6.69 13.58
CA TYR A 138 -14.44 -7.56 12.82
C TYR A 138 -13.90 -8.99 12.74
N ALA A 139 -12.61 -9.16 12.43
CA ALA A 139 -11.98 -10.47 12.35
C ALA A 139 -11.99 -11.19 13.71
N ALA A 140 -11.66 -10.49 14.80
CA ALA A 140 -11.64 -11.06 16.14
C ALA A 140 -13.04 -11.48 16.62
N ARG A 141 -14.07 -10.68 16.33
CA ARG A 141 -15.46 -11.03 16.62
C ARG A 141 -15.87 -12.34 15.95
N LEU A 142 -15.55 -12.53 14.67
CA LEU A 142 -15.90 -13.76 13.95
C LEU A 142 -15.16 -14.99 14.49
N GLU A 143 -13.97 -14.80 15.04
CA GLU A 143 -13.19 -15.87 15.69
C GLU A 143 -13.51 -16.04 17.18
N GLY A 144 -14.42 -15.24 17.75
CA GLY A 144 -14.76 -15.27 19.17
C GLY A 144 -13.57 -14.90 20.07
N ILE A 145 -12.71 -13.98 19.63
CA ILE A 145 -11.54 -13.50 20.36
C ILE A 145 -11.80 -12.07 20.83
N PRO A 146 -11.59 -11.73 22.12
CA PRO A 146 -11.67 -10.35 22.59
C PRO A 146 -10.68 -9.45 21.86
N ALA A 147 -11.15 -8.29 21.36
CA ALA A 147 -10.31 -7.29 20.71
C ALA A 147 -10.27 -5.99 21.54
N TYR A 148 -9.08 -5.48 21.77
CA TYR A 148 -8.85 -4.20 22.42
C TYR A 148 -8.16 -3.24 21.46
N ILE A 149 -8.82 -2.12 21.15
CA ILE A 149 -8.33 -1.15 20.17
C ILE A 149 -8.00 0.16 20.88
N VAL A 150 -6.71 0.46 20.96
CA VAL A 150 -6.20 1.71 21.54
C VAL A 150 -6.38 2.83 20.54
N VAL A 151 -7.11 3.87 20.94
CA VAL A 151 -7.47 5.01 20.08
C VAL A 151 -7.22 6.34 20.81
N PRO A 152 -6.75 7.39 20.12
CA PRO A 152 -6.70 8.72 20.73
C PRO A 152 -8.07 9.21 21.19
N ARG A 153 -8.11 9.94 22.31
CA ARG A 153 -9.31 10.65 22.75
C ARG A 153 -9.89 11.54 21.65
N THR A 154 -9.04 12.17 20.85
CA THR A 154 -9.38 13.07 19.74
C THR A 154 -9.82 12.37 18.45
N ALA A 155 -9.79 11.03 18.37
CA ALA A 155 -10.19 10.33 17.16
C ALA A 155 -11.68 10.58 16.84
N PRO A 156 -12.06 10.75 15.55
CA PRO A 156 -13.44 11.02 15.17
C PRO A 156 -14.44 10.00 15.73
N SER A 157 -15.60 10.49 16.18
CA SER A 157 -16.65 9.66 16.78
C SER A 157 -17.17 8.58 15.83
N CYS A 158 -17.25 8.86 14.52
CA CYS A 158 -17.65 7.89 13.51
C CYS A 158 -16.72 6.67 13.51
N LYS A 159 -15.39 6.90 13.55
CA LYS A 159 -14.38 5.83 13.57
C LYS A 159 -14.41 5.01 14.86
N LYS A 160 -14.59 5.68 16.02
CA LYS A 160 -14.78 4.99 17.31
C LYS A 160 -16.05 4.13 17.29
N SER A 161 -17.14 4.65 16.73
CA SER A 161 -18.42 3.95 16.65
C SER A 161 -18.35 2.71 15.75
N ALA A 162 -17.67 2.80 14.61
CA ALA A 162 -17.44 1.64 13.74
C ALA A 162 -16.69 0.51 14.46
N ILE A 163 -15.62 0.84 15.20
CA ILE A 163 -14.88 -0.15 16.00
C ILE A 163 -15.76 -0.80 17.07
N ARG A 164 -16.54 -0.01 17.82
CA ARG A 164 -17.48 -0.55 18.82
C ARG A 164 -18.58 -1.40 18.18
N GLY A 165 -19.08 -1.01 17.01
CA GLY A 165 -20.09 -1.77 16.26
C GLY A 165 -19.62 -3.17 15.85
N TYR A 166 -18.31 -3.34 15.67
CA TYR A 166 -17.69 -4.65 15.47
C TYR A 166 -17.41 -5.43 16.76
N GLY A 167 -17.79 -4.92 17.93
CA GLY A 167 -17.74 -5.63 19.20
C GLY A 167 -16.40 -5.55 19.94
N ALA A 168 -15.50 -4.64 19.54
CA ALA A 168 -14.24 -4.46 20.23
C ALA A 168 -14.33 -3.46 21.39
N THR A 169 -13.48 -3.66 22.39
CA THR A 169 -13.28 -2.75 23.52
C THR A 169 -12.38 -1.61 23.09
N LEU A 170 -12.88 -0.38 23.09
CA LEU A 170 -12.07 0.81 22.89
C LEU A 170 -11.31 1.18 24.16
N VAL A 171 -10.03 1.50 24.00
CA VAL A 171 -9.17 2.00 25.07
C VAL A 171 -8.64 3.36 24.66
N ASP A 172 -9.08 4.42 25.34
CA ASP A 172 -8.62 5.77 25.01
C ASP A 172 -7.15 6.00 25.44
N CYS A 173 -6.43 6.79 24.65
CA CYS A 173 -5.09 7.29 24.95
C CYS A 173 -4.95 8.77 24.57
N GLU A 174 -3.84 9.39 24.97
CA GLU A 174 -3.51 10.75 24.51
C GLU A 174 -3.10 10.75 23.02
N PRO A 175 -3.26 11.87 22.30
CA PRO A 175 -2.99 11.95 20.87
C PRO A 175 -1.48 12.03 20.54
N SER A 176 -0.70 11.10 21.06
CA SER A 176 0.73 10.92 20.74
C SER A 176 1.06 9.46 20.44
N ASP A 177 2.06 9.23 19.59
CA ASP A 177 2.51 7.88 19.28
C ASP A 177 3.09 7.16 20.49
N GLU A 178 3.75 7.90 21.38
CA GLU A 178 4.25 7.39 22.66
C GLU A 178 3.09 6.90 23.55
N SER A 179 2.03 7.70 23.72
CA SER A 179 0.87 7.31 24.53
C SER A 179 0.19 6.07 23.94
N ARG A 180 0.01 6.01 22.62
CA ARG A 180 -0.55 4.84 21.93
C ARG A 180 0.26 3.57 22.23
N LYS A 181 1.59 3.63 22.08
CA LYS A 181 2.49 2.49 22.33
C LYS A 181 2.45 2.05 23.80
N MET A 182 2.54 3.00 24.72
CA MET A 182 2.51 2.74 26.17
C MET A 182 1.19 2.09 26.59
N VAL A 183 0.05 2.66 26.16
CA VAL A 183 -1.28 2.12 26.50
C VAL A 183 -1.48 0.75 25.87
N ALA A 184 -1.08 0.54 24.61
CA ALA A 184 -1.15 -0.78 23.97
C ALA A 184 -0.33 -1.84 24.72
N ALA A 185 0.90 -1.52 25.10
CA ALA A 185 1.75 -2.42 25.89
C ALA A 185 1.13 -2.76 27.25
N ARG A 186 0.51 -1.79 27.93
CA ARG A 186 -0.22 -2.01 29.19
C ARG A 186 -1.39 -2.97 28.99
N ILE A 187 -2.21 -2.77 27.95
CA ILE A 187 -3.38 -3.62 27.67
C ILE A 187 -2.95 -5.05 27.30
N VAL A 188 -1.89 -5.21 26.50
CA VAL A 188 -1.27 -6.51 26.22
C VAL A 188 -0.95 -7.25 27.52
N LYS A 189 -0.29 -6.59 28.48
CA LYS A 189 0.04 -7.20 29.78
C LYS A 189 -1.19 -7.54 30.61
N GLN A 190 -2.20 -6.66 30.65
CA GLN A 190 -3.40 -6.84 31.46
C GLN A 190 -4.33 -7.95 30.95
N THR A 191 -4.40 -8.11 29.62
CA THR A 191 -5.31 -9.04 28.96
C THR A 191 -4.62 -10.35 28.57
N GLU A 192 -3.29 -10.43 28.76
CA GLU A 192 -2.43 -11.45 28.18
C GLU A 192 -2.68 -11.61 26.66
N GLY A 193 -3.01 -10.48 26.03
CA GLY A 193 -3.36 -10.41 24.62
C GLY A 193 -2.13 -10.33 23.72
N ILE A 194 -2.33 -10.53 22.43
CA ILE A 194 -1.27 -10.45 21.44
C ILE A 194 -1.42 -9.17 20.62
N MET A 195 -0.33 -8.40 20.52
CA MET A 195 -0.29 -7.20 19.69
C MET A 195 -0.32 -7.57 18.20
N VAL A 196 -1.29 -7.05 17.46
CA VAL A 196 -1.38 -7.17 15.99
C VAL A 196 -1.12 -5.80 15.37
N HIS A 197 0.15 -5.54 15.02
CA HIS A 197 0.55 -4.26 14.44
C HIS A 197 -0.09 -4.05 13.05
N PRO A 198 -0.56 -2.83 12.71
CA PRO A 198 -1.26 -2.55 11.45
C PRO A 198 -0.45 -2.79 10.17
N ASN A 199 0.88 -2.85 10.28
CA ASN A 199 1.78 -2.94 9.12
C ASN A 199 3.19 -3.51 9.44
N GLN A 200 3.54 -3.71 10.71
CA GLN A 200 4.83 -4.29 11.15
C GLN A 200 4.56 -5.65 11.79
N CYS A 201 3.74 -6.45 11.10
CA CYS A 201 3.40 -7.80 11.51
C CYS A 201 3.47 -8.66 10.24
N PRO A 202 4.40 -9.63 10.15
CA PRO A 202 4.56 -10.46 8.96
C PRO A 202 3.26 -11.10 8.49
N ALA A 203 2.45 -11.65 9.41
CA ALA A 203 1.16 -12.23 9.06
C ALA A 203 0.18 -11.17 8.47
N VAL A 204 0.17 -9.95 9.00
CA VAL A 204 -0.63 -8.87 8.40
C VAL A 204 -0.14 -8.57 6.98
N MET A 205 1.17 -8.43 6.77
CA MET A 205 1.77 -8.13 5.47
C MET A 205 1.51 -9.22 4.44
N ALA A 206 1.66 -10.50 4.82
CA ALA A 206 1.36 -11.65 3.97
C ALA A 206 -0.12 -11.68 3.54
N GLY A 207 -1.04 -11.40 4.47
CA GLY A 207 -2.46 -11.29 4.15
C GLY A 207 -2.75 -10.16 3.15
N GLN A 208 -2.05 -9.02 3.25
CA GLN A 208 -2.22 -7.95 2.26
C GLN A 208 -1.66 -8.33 0.88
N GLY A 209 -0.63 -9.18 0.82
CA GLY A 209 -0.08 -9.69 -0.43
C GLY A 209 -1.07 -10.47 -1.29
N THR A 210 -2.15 -11.01 -0.68
CA THR A 210 -3.20 -11.73 -1.42
C THR A 210 -3.88 -10.87 -2.49
N ILE A 211 -3.85 -9.54 -2.35
CA ILE A 211 -4.32 -8.59 -3.37
C ILE A 211 -3.59 -8.83 -4.70
N ALA A 212 -2.28 -9.04 -4.67
CA ALA A 212 -1.48 -9.24 -5.88
C ALA A 212 -1.79 -10.58 -6.56
N LEU A 213 -2.11 -11.64 -5.79
CA LEU A 213 -2.56 -12.91 -6.38
C LEU A 213 -3.85 -12.71 -7.17
N GLU A 214 -4.84 -12.02 -6.58
CA GLU A 214 -6.10 -11.73 -7.27
C GLU A 214 -5.89 -10.85 -8.50
N VAL A 215 -5.00 -9.85 -8.42
CA VAL A 215 -4.67 -8.98 -9.57
C VAL A 215 -4.07 -9.80 -10.72
N LEU A 216 -3.11 -10.68 -10.43
CA LEU A 216 -2.45 -11.48 -11.47
C LEU A 216 -3.42 -12.48 -12.11
N GLU A 217 -4.43 -12.94 -11.37
CA GLU A 217 -5.49 -13.79 -11.91
C GLU A 217 -6.49 -12.99 -12.76
N GLN A 218 -6.92 -11.81 -12.28
CA GLN A 218 -7.94 -10.99 -12.93
C GLN A 218 -7.40 -10.17 -14.12
N VAL A 219 -6.11 -9.80 -14.10
CA VAL A 219 -5.42 -9.04 -15.15
C VAL A 219 -4.05 -9.66 -15.44
N PRO A 220 -3.98 -10.82 -16.15
CA PRO A 220 -2.74 -11.56 -16.33
C PRO A 220 -1.62 -10.83 -17.09
N LYS A 221 -1.98 -9.80 -17.86
CA LYS A 221 -1.08 -8.98 -18.68
C LYS A 221 -0.77 -7.61 -18.06
N VAL A 222 -0.90 -7.49 -16.74
CA VAL A 222 -0.54 -6.25 -16.06
C VAL A 222 0.97 -6.00 -16.16
N ASP A 223 1.38 -4.77 -16.49
CA ASP A 223 2.80 -4.40 -16.59
C ASP A 223 3.30 -3.63 -15.36
N ALA A 224 2.40 -2.95 -14.65
CA ALA A 224 2.75 -2.18 -13.45
C ALA A 224 1.62 -2.10 -12.42
N LEU A 225 2.02 -1.97 -11.16
CA LEU A 225 1.19 -1.75 -9.99
C LEU A 225 1.56 -0.42 -9.33
N VAL A 226 0.58 0.44 -9.05
CA VAL A 226 0.75 1.65 -8.23
C VAL A 226 -0.01 1.47 -6.93
N VAL A 227 0.73 1.44 -5.82
CA VAL A 227 0.24 1.07 -4.50
C VAL A 227 0.45 2.25 -3.54
N PRO A 228 -0.62 2.77 -2.91
CA PRO A 228 -0.46 3.76 -1.85
C PRO A 228 0.41 3.21 -0.72
N VAL A 229 1.38 4.01 -0.28
CA VAL A 229 2.27 3.64 0.82
C VAL A 229 2.03 4.57 2.02
N GLY A 230 1.87 3.95 3.18
CA GLY A 230 2.04 4.58 4.48
C GLY A 230 3.04 3.72 5.22
N GLY A 231 2.61 2.97 6.24
CA GLY A 231 3.54 2.08 6.97
C GLY A 231 4.04 0.84 6.22
N GLY A 232 3.93 0.79 4.88
CA GLY A 232 4.59 -0.19 4.02
C GLY A 232 3.98 -1.58 3.93
N GLY A 233 3.19 -2.02 4.91
CA GLY A 233 2.77 -3.43 4.98
C GLY A 233 1.99 -3.96 3.76
N MET A 234 1.16 -3.14 3.11
CA MET A 234 0.43 -3.54 1.90
C MET A 234 1.36 -3.68 0.69
N ILE A 235 2.16 -2.64 0.41
CA ILE A 235 3.07 -2.66 -0.73
C ILE A 235 4.14 -3.73 -0.57
N SER A 236 4.61 -4.02 0.65
CA SER A 236 5.56 -5.11 0.89
C SER A 236 4.98 -6.48 0.53
N GLY A 237 3.76 -6.80 0.97
CA GLY A 237 3.10 -8.05 0.60
C GLY A 237 2.89 -8.19 -0.91
N ILE A 238 2.51 -7.09 -1.55
CA ILE A 238 2.34 -7.04 -3.01
C ILE A 238 3.66 -7.20 -3.74
N ALA A 239 4.71 -6.47 -3.35
CA ALA A 239 6.01 -6.52 -3.98
C ALA A 239 6.63 -7.91 -3.91
N VAL A 240 6.59 -8.56 -2.73
CA VAL A 240 7.04 -9.96 -2.58
C VAL A 240 6.29 -10.89 -3.52
N THR A 241 4.98 -10.70 -3.66
CA THR A 241 4.15 -11.56 -4.51
C THR A 241 4.44 -11.34 -5.99
N ILE A 242 4.46 -10.09 -6.44
CA ILE A 242 4.73 -9.73 -7.83
C ILE A 242 6.14 -10.17 -8.21
N LYS A 243 7.16 -9.86 -7.43
CA LYS A 243 8.54 -10.20 -7.77
C LYS A 243 8.82 -11.71 -7.75
N ALA A 244 8.07 -12.48 -6.96
CA ALA A 244 8.18 -13.94 -6.97
C ALA A 244 7.49 -14.61 -8.18
N LEU A 245 6.42 -14.03 -8.72
CA LEU A 245 5.60 -14.67 -9.76
C LEU A 245 5.79 -14.07 -11.16
N ARG A 246 6.03 -12.76 -11.24
CA ARG A 246 6.09 -11.92 -12.45
C ARG A 246 7.12 -10.80 -12.24
N PRO A 247 8.43 -11.12 -12.10
CA PRO A 247 9.48 -10.16 -11.74
C PRO A 247 9.62 -8.95 -12.68
N GLU A 248 9.22 -9.11 -13.93
CA GLU A 248 9.17 -8.06 -14.96
C GLU A 248 8.11 -6.98 -14.69
N VAL A 249 7.06 -7.31 -13.92
CA VAL A 249 6.01 -6.36 -13.56
C VAL A 249 6.53 -5.36 -12.54
N LYS A 250 6.28 -4.09 -12.82
CA LYS A 250 6.74 -2.97 -12.00
C LYS A 250 5.85 -2.76 -10.78
N VAL A 251 6.45 -2.44 -9.64
CA VAL A 251 5.72 -2.08 -8.42
C VAL A 251 6.17 -0.70 -7.99
N TYR A 252 5.24 0.25 -8.05
CA TYR A 252 5.44 1.64 -7.69
C TYR A 252 4.70 1.97 -6.40
N ALA A 253 5.35 2.72 -5.53
CA ALA A 253 4.71 3.33 -4.38
C ALA A 253 4.16 4.72 -4.73
N ALA A 254 3.09 5.14 -4.05
CA ALA A 254 2.58 6.50 -4.13
C ALA A 254 2.25 7.03 -2.73
N GLU A 255 2.72 8.22 -2.39
CA GLU A 255 2.44 8.88 -1.11
C GLU A 255 2.29 10.40 -1.26
N PRO A 256 1.67 11.10 -0.29
CA PRO A 256 1.61 12.55 -0.29
C PRO A 256 3.00 13.18 -0.12
N CYS A 257 3.25 14.31 -0.76
CA CYS A 257 4.47 15.10 -0.53
C CYS A 257 4.65 15.49 0.94
N ASN A 258 3.55 15.68 1.68
CA ASN A 258 3.59 16.06 3.10
C ASN A 258 3.87 14.87 4.03
N ALA A 259 3.95 13.65 3.51
CA ALA A 259 4.17 12.40 4.23
C ALA A 259 5.17 11.51 3.45
N ASP A 260 6.22 12.12 2.91
CA ASP A 260 7.11 11.53 1.89
C ASP A 260 8.24 10.64 2.46
N ASP A 261 8.02 9.99 3.61
CA ASP A 261 9.07 9.25 4.29
C ASP A 261 9.56 8.03 3.50
N CYS A 262 8.69 7.39 2.69
CA CYS A 262 9.12 6.28 1.85
C CYS A 262 10.03 6.77 0.71
N PHE A 263 9.71 7.90 0.10
CA PHE A 263 10.47 8.55 -0.96
C PHE A 263 11.84 8.98 -0.44
N GLN A 264 11.87 9.69 0.70
CA GLN A 264 13.12 10.10 1.35
C GLN A 264 13.97 8.89 1.73
N SER A 265 13.36 7.85 2.26
CA SER A 265 14.08 6.61 2.62
C SER A 265 14.70 5.96 1.38
N LYS A 266 13.95 5.85 0.28
CA LYS A 266 14.41 5.27 -0.98
C LYS A 266 15.54 6.08 -1.60
N LEU A 267 15.43 7.41 -1.58
CA LEU A 267 16.44 8.33 -2.10
C LEU A 267 17.76 8.24 -1.33
N LYS A 268 17.69 8.15 0.01
CA LYS A 268 18.87 8.07 0.89
C LYS A 268 19.45 6.66 1.00
N GLY A 269 18.67 5.63 0.68
CA GLY A 269 19.07 4.24 0.88
C GLY A 269 18.98 3.76 2.34
N GLU A 270 18.34 4.52 3.22
CA GLU A 270 18.18 4.21 4.65
C GLU A 270 16.77 4.54 5.16
N LEU A 271 16.30 3.81 6.18
CA LEU A 271 14.99 4.05 6.77
C LEU A 271 14.95 5.43 7.45
N THR A 272 14.18 6.35 6.89
CA THR A 272 14.03 7.74 7.34
C THR A 272 12.56 8.03 7.64
N PRO A 273 12.07 7.77 8.87
CA PRO A 273 10.68 8.06 9.23
C PRO A 273 10.37 9.56 9.25
N ASN A 274 9.09 9.92 9.06
CA ASN A 274 8.63 11.28 9.33
C ASN A 274 9.00 11.72 10.76
N PRO A 275 9.54 12.93 10.95
CA PRO A 275 9.95 13.43 12.27
C PRO A 275 8.75 13.75 13.18
N SER A 276 7.58 14.00 12.59
CA SER A 276 6.33 14.27 13.29
C SER A 276 5.15 13.75 12.46
N PRO A 277 3.95 13.57 13.06
CA PRO A 277 2.78 13.15 12.31
C PRO A 277 2.48 14.10 11.15
N PRO A 278 2.43 13.61 9.89
CA PRO A 278 2.29 14.47 8.73
C PRO A 278 0.90 15.09 8.60
N ASP A 279 0.86 16.33 8.11
CA ASP A 279 -0.38 17.03 7.78
C ASP A 279 -0.77 16.77 6.31
N THR A 280 -1.66 15.81 6.13
CA THR A 280 -2.21 15.41 4.83
C THR A 280 -3.68 15.02 4.95
N ILE A 281 -4.44 15.26 3.89
CA ILE A 281 -5.83 14.78 3.76
C ILE A 281 -5.88 13.25 3.56
N ALA A 282 -4.79 12.63 3.13
CA ALA A 282 -4.70 11.18 2.98
C ALA A 282 -4.44 10.52 4.35
N ASP A 283 -5.48 10.46 5.18
CA ASP A 283 -5.40 10.02 6.57
C ASP A 283 -4.86 8.59 6.75
N GLY A 284 -5.12 7.71 5.78
CA GLY A 284 -4.69 6.30 5.79
C GLY A 284 -3.19 6.07 5.59
N VAL A 285 -2.42 7.08 5.17
CA VAL A 285 -0.99 6.97 4.85
C VAL A 285 -0.10 7.80 5.77
N LYS A 286 -0.63 8.36 6.87
CA LYS A 286 0.14 9.16 7.84
C LYS A 286 1.19 8.40 8.66
N SER A 287 1.30 7.08 8.50
CA SER A 287 2.26 6.26 9.24
C SER A 287 3.51 6.07 8.41
N SER A 288 4.68 6.30 9.00
CA SER A 288 5.95 6.02 8.33
C SER A 288 6.16 4.54 8.06
N ILE A 289 6.89 4.21 6.99
CA ILE A 289 7.42 2.86 6.77
C ILE A 289 8.26 2.42 7.97
N GLY A 290 8.33 1.11 8.20
CA GLY A 290 9.03 0.54 9.36
C GLY A 290 10.03 -0.55 9.02
N PRO A 291 10.69 -1.13 10.05
CA PRO A 291 11.83 -2.03 9.89
C PRO A 291 11.51 -3.34 9.15
N TYR A 292 10.26 -3.80 9.16
CA TYR A 292 9.86 -5.01 8.41
C TYR A 292 9.51 -4.71 6.96
N SER A 293 8.89 -3.56 6.71
CA SER A 293 8.52 -3.14 5.35
C SER A 293 9.71 -2.58 4.57
N TRP A 294 10.65 -1.91 5.24
CA TRP A 294 11.74 -1.18 4.60
C TRP A 294 12.66 -2.05 3.75
N PRO A 295 13.20 -3.19 4.23
CA PRO A 295 14.06 -4.04 3.39
C PRO A 295 13.37 -4.48 2.11
N ILE A 296 12.07 -4.82 2.20
CA ILE A 296 11.26 -5.21 1.05
C ILE A 296 11.06 -4.04 0.08
N ILE A 297 10.74 -2.85 0.61
CA ILE A 297 10.54 -1.64 -0.22
C ILE A 297 11.84 -1.23 -0.90
N ARG A 298 12.96 -1.25 -0.16
CA ARG A 298 14.30 -0.92 -0.67
C ARG A 298 14.69 -1.82 -1.84
N ASP A 299 14.40 -3.12 -1.74
CA ASP A 299 14.90 -4.09 -2.70
C ASP A 299 13.90 -4.41 -3.83
N LEU A 300 12.60 -4.41 -3.56
CA LEU A 300 11.57 -4.95 -4.47
C LEU A 300 10.61 -3.90 -5.07
N VAL A 301 10.53 -2.69 -4.52
CA VAL A 301 9.72 -1.59 -5.10
C VAL A 301 10.59 -0.82 -6.09
N ASP A 302 10.10 -0.65 -7.32
CA ASP A 302 10.86 -0.05 -8.43
C ASP A 302 11.05 1.46 -8.24
N GLU A 303 10.00 2.19 -7.85
CA GLU A 303 10.05 3.64 -7.67
C GLU A 303 8.99 4.11 -6.66
N VAL A 304 9.20 5.29 -6.06
CA VAL A 304 8.24 5.95 -5.17
C VAL A 304 7.87 7.29 -5.80
N PHE A 305 6.57 7.52 -6.01
CA PHE A 305 6.04 8.78 -6.49
C PHE A 305 5.42 9.56 -5.34
N THR A 306 5.64 10.88 -5.34
CA THR A 306 4.95 11.79 -4.43
C THR A 306 3.87 12.58 -5.18
N VAL A 307 2.77 12.87 -4.49
CA VAL A 307 1.66 13.69 -5.02
C VAL A 307 1.32 14.80 -4.03
N THR A 308 1.01 15.97 -4.56
CA THR A 308 0.63 17.13 -3.74
C THR A 308 -0.77 16.96 -3.16
N GLU A 309 -1.07 17.67 -2.07
CA GLU A 309 -2.42 17.67 -1.48
C GLU A 309 -3.50 18.11 -2.47
N ASP A 310 -3.17 19.02 -3.40
CA ASP A 310 -4.09 19.50 -4.42
C ASP A 310 -4.32 18.49 -5.56
N GLU A 311 -3.37 17.59 -5.82
CA GLU A 311 -3.57 16.46 -6.74
C GLU A 311 -4.41 15.35 -6.10
N ILE A 312 -4.32 15.18 -4.78
CA ILE A 312 -5.17 14.24 -4.03
C ILE A 312 -6.61 14.77 -3.96
N LYS A 313 -6.79 16.08 -3.80
CA LYS A 313 -8.13 16.70 -3.82
C LYS A 313 -8.74 16.55 -5.22
N VAL A 314 -9.97 16.05 -5.26
CA VAL A 314 -10.80 16.18 -6.45
C VAL A 314 -11.09 17.67 -6.66
N LYS A 315 -10.40 18.33 -7.61
CA LYS A 315 -10.86 19.62 -8.10
C LYS A 315 -12.22 19.38 -8.75
N LYS A 316 -13.28 19.98 -8.17
CA LYS A 316 -14.54 20.16 -8.90
C LYS A 316 -14.16 20.82 -10.24
N PRO A 317 -14.61 20.29 -11.39
CA PRO A 317 -14.33 20.95 -12.65
C PRO A 317 -14.80 22.40 -12.56
N GLN A 318 -13.89 23.32 -12.88
CA GLN A 318 -14.20 24.74 -12.99
C GLN A 318 -15.32 24.84 -14.02
N LYS A 319 -16.47 25.45 -13.67
CA LYS A 319 -17.54 25.72 -14.64
C LYS A 319 -16.91 26.49 -15.79
N PHE A 320 -16.66 25.84 -16.93
CA PHE A 320 -16.47 26.57 -18.18
C PHE A 320 -17.78 27.33 -18.41
N GLY A 321 -17.68 28.65 -18.48
CA GLY A 321 -18.83 29.53 -18.64
C GLY A 321 -19.76 29.00 -19.71
N GLY A 322 -21.04 28.89 -19.36
CA GLY A 322 -22.06 28.42 -20.28
C GLY A 322 -22.08 29.28 -21.53
N GLY A 323 -21.55 28.74 -22.63
CA GLY A 323 -22.01 29.07 -23.96
C GLY A 323 -23.40 28.48 -24.09
N GLY A 324 -24.40 29.36 -24.23
CA GLY A 324 -25.79 28.98 -24.42
C GLY A 324 -25.96 27.98 -25.57
N VAL A 325 -26.89 27.06 -25.35
CA VAL A 325 -27.41 26.19 -26.41
C VAL A 325 -28.14 27.08 -27.42
N HIS A 326 -27.61 27.19 -28.63
CA HIS A 326 -28.39 27.56 -29.81
C HIS A 326 -28.41 26.36 -30.77
N GLU A 327 -29.58 25.77 -30.91
CA GLU A 327 -29.93 24.90 -32.04
C GLU A 327 -29.90 25.72 -33.35
N GLY A 328 -29.31 25.16 -34.41
CA GLY A 328 -29.68 25.54 -35.77
C GLY A 328 -28.55 25.61 -36.82
N LYS A 329 -28.54 24.59 -37.69
CA LYS A 329 -28.26 24.60 -39.15
C LYS A 329 -26.80 24.79 -39.65
N ASN A 330 -26.41 23.80 -40.46
CA ASN A 330 -25.44 23.76 -41.57
C ASN A 330 -24.59 25.02 -41.88
N ALA A 331 -23.26 24.87 -41.94
CA ALA A 331 -22.46 25.11 -43.16
C ALA A 331 -20.93 24.95 -42.91
N GLN A 332 -20.30 24.20 -43.82
CA GLN A 332 -19.02 24.44 -44.50
C GLN A 332 -17.68 24.63 -43.76
N LEU A 333 -16.71 23.88 -44.30
CA LEU A 333 -15.26 23.98 -44.24
C LEU A 333 -14.69 25.41 -44.30
N GLY A 334 -13.68 25.68 -43.48
CA GLY A 334 -12.80 26.85 -43.59
C GLY A 334 -11.46 26.63 -42.87
N ARG A 335 -10.35 26.88 -43.59
CA ARG A 335 -8.95 26.70 -43.14
C ARG A 335 -8.41 27.94 -42.39
N GLY A 336 -7.55 27.67 -41.38
CA GLY A 336 -6.40 28.50 -40.95
C GLY A 336 -6.67 29.72 -40.03
N PRO A 337 -5.64 30.33 -39.39
CA PRO A 337 -4.20 30.12 -39.55
C PRO A 337 -3.40 29.82 -38.25
N GLN A 338 -2.11 29.55 -38.49
CA GLN A 338 -1.03 29.23 -37.56
C GLN A 338 -0.76 30.32 -36.51
N GLY A 339 -0.48 29.91 -35.27
CA GLY A 339 0.07 30.76 -34.20
C GLY A 339 1.32 30.11 -33.61
N THR A 340 2.43 30.82 -33.72
CA THR A 340 3.78 30.48 -33.25
C THR A 340 3.91 30.65 -31.73
N LEU A 341 4.49 29.66 -31.03
CA LEU A 341 4.98 29.81 -29.66
C LEU A 341 6.45 29.35 -29.60
N GLY A 342 7.33 30.29 -29.24
CA GLY A 342 8.76 30.07 -29.01
C GLY A 342 9.07 29.42 -27.65
N PRO A 343 10.33 29.03 -27.41
CA PRO A 343 10.67 27.97 -26.48
C PRO A 343 11.02 28.46 -25.07
N SER A 344 10.58 27.73 -24.03
CA SER A 344 11.18 27.82 -22.69
C SER A 344 11.21 26.45 -21.96
N GLN A 345 12.42 25.88 -21.98
CA GLN A 345 13.19 25.30 -20.86
C GLN A 345 12.54 24.19 -19.97
N GLY A 346 13.18 22.99 -20.00
CA GLY A 346 13.20 21.96 -18.93
C GLY A 346 12.25 20.76 -19.09
N PRO A 347 12.69 19.50 -18.81
CA PRO A 347 11.88 18.31 -19.07
C PRO A 347 10.74 18.21 -18.05
N ARG A 348 9.53 18.60 -18.48
CA ARG A 348 8.30 18.38 -17.71
C ARG A 348 7.80 16.96 -17.98
N CYS A 349 7.63 16.18 -16.92
CA CYS A 349 7.01 14.86 -16.98
C CYS A 349 5.57 14.98 -17.54
N PRO A 350 5.12 14.16 -18.51
CA PRO A 350 3.84 14.39 -19.21
C PRO A 350 2.57 14.00 -18.43
N VAL A 351 2.62 13.84 -17.10
CA VAL A 351 1.48 13.32 -16.29
C VAL A 351 0.47 14.42 -15.90
N HIS A 352 0.61 15.63 -16.43
CA HIS A 352 -0.04 16.84 -15.90
C HIS A 352 -1.56 17.02 -16.16
N LYS A 353 -2.32 16.05 -16.71
CA LYS A 353 -3.73 16.31 -17.10
C LYS A 353 -4.77 15.22 -16.82
N ALA A 354 -4.48 14.19 -16.03
CA ALA A 354 -5.42 13.05 -15.86
C ALA A 354 -6.13 12.97 -14.49
N TRP A 355 -6.26 14.07 -13.75
CA TRP A 355 -6.88 14.08 -12.41
C TRP A 355 -8.16 14.93 -12.37
N THR A 356 -9.19 14.53 -13.13
CA THR A 356 -10.54 15.08 -12.96
C THR A 356 -11.58 13.97 -13.14
N LEU A 357 -12.28 13.64 -12.06
CA LEU A 357 -13.49 12.80 -12.09
C LEU A 357 -14.69 13.68 -11.77
N GLN A 358 -15.69 13.66 -12.66
CA GLN A 358 -17.03 14.18 -12.42
C GLN A 358 -17.72 13.32 -11.36
N GLY A 359 -17.93 13.88 -10.18
CA GLY A 359 -18.88 13.35 -9.20
C GLY A 359 -20.13 14.24 -9.20
N GLY A 360 -21.24 13.70 -9.70
CA GLY A 360 -22.57 14.28 -9.51
C GLY A 360 -22.99 14.22 -8.04
N ASP A 361 -23.95 15.07 -7.69
CA ASP A 361 -24.42 15.29 -6.32
C ASP A 361 -24.87 13.99 -5.64
N ALA A 362 -24.10 13.56 -4.64
CA ALA A 362 -24.49 12.57 -3.64
C ALA A 362 -24.10 13.09 -2.25
N PRO A 363 -24.97 12.93 -1.23
CA PRO A 363 -24.80 13.56 0.08
C PRO A 363 -23.60 13.01 0.85
N THR A 364 -22.94 13.93 1.55
CA THR A 364 -21.65 13.86 2.25
C THR A 364 -21.59 12.92 3.46
N GLU A 365 -22.50 11.97 3.61
CA GLU A 365 -22.62 11.15 4.83
C GLU A 365 -22.00 9.76 4.75
N LEU A 366 -21.49 9.34 3.58
CA LEU A 366 -20.94 7.99 3.38
C LEU A 366 -19.41 7.91 3.35
N SER A 367 -18.69 9.00 3.67
CA SER A 367 -17.23 9.01 3.80
C SER A 367 -16.80 9.20 5.26
N CYS A 368 -17.12 8.19 6.07
CA CYS A 368 -16.55 7.85 7.38
C CYS A 368 -16.52 6.32 7.44
#